data_AF-A0A8S3JLR6-F1
#
_entry.id   AF-A0A8S3JLR6-F1
#
_cell.length_a   1.000
_cell.length_b   1.000
_cell.length_c   1.000
_cell.angle_alpha   90.00
_cell.angle_beta   90.00
_cell.angle_gamma   90.00
#
_symmetry.space_group_name_H-M   'P 1'
#
loop_
_entity.id
_entity.type
_entity.pdbx_description
1 polymer ?
#
loop_
_entity_poly.entity_id
_entity_poly.type
_entity_poly.pdbx_seq_one_letter_code
_entity_poly.pdbx_strand_id
1 'polypeptide(L)'
;FLLLILLNSLIMQRSKTNEIPLKWLDCPRKSTIIAGKFIAFKTTLDDRYDTEIPIVKRWTCNMLIKHMKDDHKNLGLIIDLTNTERYYRSDEEFIKKNIRYQKIACQG
;
A
#
# COMPACT_ATOMS: atom_id res chain seq x y z
N PHE A 1 6.71 21.09 -3.82
CA PHE A 1 6.73 21.48 -2.41
C PHE A 1 5.57 20.77 -1.71
N LEU A 2 5.70 19.69 -0.94
CA LEU A 2 6.84 19.03 -0.31
C LEU A 2 6.46 17.53 -0.15
N LEU A 3 7.37 16.65 -0.56
CA LEU A 3 7.59 15.29 -0.05
C LEU A 3 6.36 14.35 0.14
N LEU A 4 5.88 13.73 -0.94
CA LEU A 4 5.73 12.26 -0.87
C LEU A 4 7.16 11.74 -1.00
N ILE A 5 7.77 11.37 0.12
CA ILE A 5 9.01 10.59 0.10
C ILE A 5 8.65 9.30 -0.63
N LEU A 6 9.02 9.27 -1.92
CA LEU A 6 9.68 8.14 -2.53
C LEU A 6 10.60 7.55 -1.47
N LEU A 7 10.14 6.53 -0.75
CA LEU A 7 11.07 5.59 -0.15
C LEU A 7 11.68 4.87 -1.34
N ASN A 8 12.74 5.52 -1.84
CA ASN A 8 13.77 5.11 -2.78
C ASN A 8 13.43 3.99 -3.75
N SER A 9 13.76 4.26 -5.00
CA SER A 9 14.07 3.39 -6.13
C SER A 9 15.10 2.27 -5.84
N LEU A 10 15.16 1.73 -4.63
CA LEU A 10 15.98 0.59 -4.24
C LEU A 10 15.07 -0.61 -4.04
N ILE A 11 14.73 -1.24 -5.17
CA ILE A 11 14.61 -2.70 -5.44
C ILE A 11 13.54 -2.90 -6.50
N MET A 12 13.92 -2.55 -7.72
CA MET A 12 13.33 -3.16 -8.91
C MET A 12 14.23 -4.34 -9.31
N GLN A 13 14.28 -5.37 -8.47
CA GLN A 13 14.75 -6.68 -8.92
C GLN A 13 13.54 -7.51 -9.34
N ARG A 14 13.68 -8.23 -10.46
CA ARG A 14 12.72 -9.23 -10.93
C ARG A 14 12.46 -10.22 -9.79
N SER A 15 11.32 -10.10 -9.10
CA SER A 15 10.99 -11.03 -8.03
C SER A 15 10.38 -12.30 -8.61
N LYS A 16 10.63 -13.42 -7.93
CA LYS A 16 9.74 -14.58 -8.02
C LYS A 16 8.34 -14.15 -7.58
N THR A 17 7.32 -14.85 -8.06
CA THR A 17 5.92 -14.37 -8.04
C THR A 17 5.38 -14.02 -6.64
N ASN A 18 5.98 -14.52 -5.55
CA ASN A 18 5.43 -14.40 -4.19
C ASN A 18 6.38 -13.85 -3.11
N GLU A 19 7.56 -13.32 -3.45
CA GLU A 19 8.46 -12.75 -2.43
C GLU A 19 8.00 -11.37 -1.96
N ILE A 20 8.00 -11.11 -0.65
CA ILE A 20 7.72 -9.78 -0.11
C ILE A 20 8.79 -8.74 -0.52
N PRO A 21 8.46 -7.44 -0.64
CA PRO A 21 9.45 -6.41 -0.93
C PRO A 21 10.53 -6.32 0.17
N LEU A 22 11.77 -6.00 -0.20
CA LEU A 22 12.83 -5.83 0.79
C LEU A 22 12.47 -4.69 1.77
N LYS A 23 12.86 -4.87 3.05
CA LYS A 23 12.60 -3.91 4.16
C LYS A 23 11.12 -3.67 4.43
N TRP A 24 10.21 -4.42 3.79
CA TRP A 24 8.77 -4.24 3.99
C TRP A 24 8.35 -4.51 5.44
N LEU A 25 8.96 -5.51 6.10
CA LEU A 25 8.65 -5.87 7.49
C LEU A 25 8.99 -4.78 8.52
N ASP A 26 10.01 -3.97 8.22
CA ASP A 26 10.49 -2.90 9.10
C ASP A 26 9.91 -1.53 8.73
N CYS A 27 9.35 -1.42 7.52
CA CYS A 27 8.69 -0.21 7.08
C CYS A 27 7.38 0.02 7.88
N PRO A 28 7.16 1.23 8.42
CA PRO A 28 5.90 1.60 9.05
C PRO A 28 4.70 1.44 8.10
N ARG A 29 3.53 1.10 8.65
CA ARG A 29 2.33 0.86 7.83
C ARG A 29 1.84 2.12 7.12
N LYS A 30 1.66 3.22 7.86
CA LYS A 30 1.15 4.49 7.37
C LYS A 30 1.80 5.67 8.07
N SER A 31 1.73 6.84 7.43
CA SER A 31 2.02 8.14 8.00
C SER A 31 0.83 8.70 8.79
N THR A 32 1.06 9.81 9.49
CA THR A 32 0.00 10.71 9.93
C THR A 32 -0.61 11.45 8.73
N ILE A 33 -1.70 12.19 8.97
CA ILE A 33 -2.30 13.02 7.90
C ILE A 33 -1.32 14.12 7.48
N ILE A 34 -1.08 14.20 6.17
CA ILE A 34 -0.23 15.20 5.52
C ILE A 34 -1.15 16.26 4.91
N ALA A 35 -0.90 17.52 5.27
CA ALA A 35 -1.65 18.68 4.76
C ALA A 35 -3.18 18.56 4.87
N GLY A 36 -3.67 17.85 5.89
CA GLY A 36 -5.11 17.62 6.11
C GLY A 36 -5.80 16.76 5.05
N LYS A 37 -5.05 16.17 4.10
CA LYS A 37 -5.61 15.58 2.87
C LYS A 37 -5.06 14.21 2.52
N PHE A 38 -3.76 13.98 2.75
CA PHE A 38 -3.08 12.78 2.26
C PHE A 38 -2.65 11.89 3.41
N ILE A 39 -2.60 10.59 3.16
CA ILE A 39 -1.93 9.61 4.00
C ILE A 39 -1.03 8.80 3.07
N ALA A 40 0.28 8.88 3.30
CA ALA A 40 1.23 7.96 2.69
C ALA A 40 1.23 6.65 3.48
N PHE A 41 1.28 5.52 2.78
CA PHE A 41 1.36 4.19 3.37
C PHE A 41 2.22 3.27 2.49
N LYS A 42 2.87 2.29 3.10
CA LYS A 42 3.59 1.25 2.33
C LYS A 42 2.57 0.35 1.62
N THR A 43 2.96 -0.28 0.51
CA THR A 43 2.08 -1.22 -0.19
C THR A 43 1.50 -2.26 0.76
N THR A 44 0.20 -2.50 0.67
CA THR A 44 -0.44 -3.63 1.33
C THR A 44 -0.04 -4.93 0.63
N LEU A 45 -0.13 -6.05 1.33
CA LEU A 45 0.08 -7.38 0.79
C LEU A 45 -1.15 -8.21 1.14
N ASP A 46 -1.68 -8.97 0.18
CA ASP A 46 -2.80 -9.86 0.41
C ASP A 46 -2.36 -11.23 0.96
N ASP A 47 -3.34 -12.11 1.12
CA ASP A 47 -3.21 -13.44 1.71
C ASP A 47 -2.19 -14.34 1.00
N ARG A 48 -1.83 -14.04 -0.25
CA ARG A 48 -0.78 -14.76 -0.99
C ARG A 48 0.59 -14.69 -0.31
N TYR A 49 0.80 -13.71 0.57
CA TYR A 49 2.07 -13.49 1.29
C TYR A 49 2.00 -13.91 2.77
N ASP A 50 0.89 -14.48 3.23
CA ASP A 50 0.65 -14.78 4.65
C ASP A 50 1.65 -15.77 5.26
N THR A 51 2.24 -16.64 4.44
CA THR A 51 3.28 -17.61 4.85
C THR A 51 4.65 -16.96 5.07
N GLU A 52 4.91 -15.80 4.44
CA GLU A 52 6.17 -15.05 4.59
C GLU A 52 6.08 -13.96 5.67
N ILE A 53 4.86 -13.62 6.13
CA ILE A 53 4.63 -12.47 7.01
C ILE A 53 4.08 -12.92 8.36
N PRO A 54 4.81 -12.68 9.47
CA PRO A 54 4.29 -12.89 10.82
C PRO A 54 2.97 -12.16 11.02
N ILE A 55 1.99 -12.79 11.68
CA ILE A 55 0.63 -12.26 11.84
C ILE A 55 0.60 -10.82 12.36
N VAL A 56 1.48 -10.50 13.31
CA VAL A 56 1.60 -9.17 13.94
C VAL A 56 2.10 -8.08 12.99
N LYS A 57 2.80 -8.47 11.91
CA LYS A 57 3.37 -7.58 10.89
C LYS A 57 2.49 -7.46 9.64
N ARG A 58 1.42 -8.27 9.51
CA ARG A 58 0.51 -8.24 8.36
C ARG A 58 -0.09 -6.85 8.16
N TRP A 59 -0.31 -6.50 6.89
CA TRP A 59 -0.83 -5.21 6.48
C TRP A 59 -1.61 -5.37 5.18
N THR A 60 -2.91 -5.60 5.30
CA THR A 60 -3.82 -5.84 4.18
C THR A 60 -4.62 -4.59 3.82
N CYS A 61 -5.24 -4.58 2.63
CA CYS A 61 -6.13 -3.50 2.20
C CYS A 61 -7.30 -3.30 3.17
N ASN A 62 -7.86 -4.38 3.73
CA ASN A 62 -8.94 -4.29 4.72
C ASN A 62 -8.47 -3.63 6.02
N MET A 63 -7.24 -3.89 6.48
CA MET A 63 -6.67 -3.19 7.63
C MET A 63 -6.54 -1.69 7.35
N LEU A 64 -6.05 -1.30 6.18
CA LEU A 64 -5.98 0.11 5.77
C LEU A 64 -7.36 0.77 5.81
N ILE A 65 -8.37 0.16 5.16
CA ILE A 65 -9.73 0.71 5.12
C ILE A 65 -10.32 0.81 6.53
N LYS A 66 -10.11 -0.21 7.37
CA LYS A 66 -10.59 -0.18 8.76
C LYS A 66 -9.94 0.95 9.55
N HIS A 67 -8.62 1.13 9.45
CA HIS A 67 -7.92 2.25 10.09
C HIS A 67 -8.48 3.61 9.66
N MET A 68 -8.80 3.79 8.38
CA MET A 68 -9.41 5.03 7.89
C MET A 68 -10.79 5.27 8.51
N LYS A 69 -11.62 4.23 8.61
CA LYS A 69 -12.94 4.30 9.24
C LYS A 69 -12.85 4.60 10.73
N ASP A 70 -11.95 3.93 11.44
CA ASP A 70 -11.71 4.14 12.88
C ASP A 70 -11.24 5.58 13.16
N ASP A 71 -10.46 6.17 12.25
CA ASP A 71 -9.99 7.56 12.32
C ASP A 71 -11.08 8.58 11.85
N HIS A 72 -12.32 8.14 11.60
CA HIS A 72 -13.42 8.92 11.03
C HIS A 72 -13.06 9.63 9.72
N LYS A 73 -12.26 8.98 8.86
CA LYS A 73 -11.84 9.50 7.56
C LYS A 73 -12.45 8.68 6.43
N ASN A 74 -12.95 9.37 5.41
CA ASN A 74 -13.40 8.73 4.17
C ASN A 74 -12.21 8.54 3.21
N LEU A 75 -11.95 7.30 2.82
CA LEU A 75 -10.93 6.95 1.84
C LEU A 75 -11.54 6.98 0.44
N GLY A 76 -11.45 8.12 -0.26
CA GLY A 76 -12.10 8.31 -1.55
C GLY A 76 -11.24 7.97 -2.79
N LEU A 77 -9.92 7.86 -2.63
CA LEU A 77 -8.99 7.61 -3.74
C LEU A 77 -7.71 6.92 -3.22
N ILE A 78 -7.31 5.85 -3.91
CA ILE A 78 -5.98 5.24 -3.83
C ILE A 78 -5.17 5.64 -5.06
N ILE A 79 -3.96 6.14 -4.83
CA ILE A 79 -2.96 6.34 -5.87
C ILE A 79 -1.85 5.33 -5.62
N ASP A 80 -1.73 4.35 -6.50
CA ASP A 80 -0.69 3.31 -6.44
C ASP A 80 0.47 3.68 -7.37
N LEU A 81 1.64 3.91 -6.76
CA LEU A 81 2.88 4.28 -7.45
C LEU A 81 3.82 3.08 -7.70
N THR A 82 3.42 1.87 -7.31
CA THR A 82 4.21 0.68 -7.60
C THR A 82 4.18 0.35 -9.09
N ASN A 83 5.26 -0.19 -9.62
CA ASN A 83 5.33 -0.65 -11.01
C ASN A 83 4.99 -2.15 -11.15
N THR A 84 3.98 -2.62 -10.41
CA THR A 84 3.53 -4.03 -10.42
C THR A 84 2.11 -4.16 -9.87
N GLU A 85 1.42 -5.25 -10.20
CA GLU A 85 0.07 -5.58 -9.69
C GLU A 85 0.08 -6.81 -8.76
N ARG A 86 1.28 -7.32 -8.41
CA ARG A 86 1.42 -8.60 -7.70
C ARG A 86 1.05 -8.55 -6.21
N TYR A 87 0.86 -7.37 -5.63
CA TYR A 87 0.74 -7.21 -4.18
C TYR A 87 -0.68 -7.38 -3.65
N TYR A 88 -1.70 -6.99 -4.42
CA TYR A 88 -3.11 -7.10 -4.07
C TYR A 88 -3.98 -6.99 -5.32
N ARG A 89 -5.23 -7.46 -5.24
CA ARG A 89 -6.23 -7.32 -6.31
C ARG A 89 -7.02 -6.01 -6.14
N SER A 90 -6.67 -4.96 -6.88
CA SER A 90 -7.26 -3.62 -6.72
C SER A 90 -8.78 -3.58 -6.96
N ASP A 91 -9.28 -4.39 -7.90
CA ASP A 91 -10.71 -4.51 -8.21
C ASP A 91 -11.52 -4.94 -6.97
N GLU A 92 -11.09 -6.03 -6.33
CA GLU A 92 -11.72 -6.59 -5.14
C GLU A 92 -11.52 -5.69 -3.92
N GLU A 93 -10.32 -5.11 -3.79
CA GLU A 93 -9.95 -4.43 -2.57
C GLU A 93 -10.45 -2.99 -2.46
N PHE A 94 -10.64 -2.30 -3.59
CA PHE A 94 -11.00 -0.89 -3.61
C PHE A 94 -12.20 -0.59 -4.52
N ILE A 95 -12.18 -1.02 -5.78
CA ILE A 95 -13.16 -0.59 -6.78
C ILE A 95 -14.58 -1.08 -6.41
N LYS A 96 -14.72 -2.37 -6.09
CA LYS A 96 -16.00 -2.95 -5.61
C LYS A 96 -16.51 -2.33 -4.30
N LYS A 97 -15.63 -1.65 -3.55
CA LYS A 97 -15.96 -0.95 -2.30
C LYS A 97 -16.22 0.55 -2.53
N ASN A 98 -16.41 0.98 -3.78
CA ASN A 98 -16.60 2.37 -4.20
C ASN A 98 -15.43 3.30 -3.84
N ILE A 99 -14.21 2.76 -3.74
CA ILE A 99 -12.99 3.53 -3.55
C ILE A 99 -12.31 3.65 -4.92
N ARG A 100 -12.12 4.89 -5.40
CA ARG A 100 -11.43 5.10 -6.67
C ARG A 100 -9.98 4.61 -6.57
N TYR A 101 -9.49 4.00 -7.63
CA TYR A 101 -8.14 3.48 -7.70
C TYR A 101 -7.45 3.99 -8.97
N GLN A 102 -6.28 4.59 -8.82
CA GLN A 102 -5.46 5.04 -9.93
C GLN A 102 -4.05 4.51 -9.76
N LYS A 103 -3.57 3.73 -10.73
CA LYS A 103 -2.16 3.38 -10.84
C LYS A 103 -1.44 4.44 -11.66
N ILE A 104 -0.34 4.95 -11.15
CA ILE A 104 0.53 5.91 -11.87
C ILE A 104 1.92 5.30 -11.87
N ALA A 105 2.34 4.80 -13.03
CA ALA A 105 3.71 4.33 -13.19
C ALA A 105 4.65 5.54 -13.15
N CYS A 106 5.53 5.56 -12.15
CA CYS A 106 6.60 6.55 -12.05
C CYS A 106 7.91 5.95 -12.54
N GLN A 107 8.71 6.73 -13.26
CA GLN A 107 10.13 6.42 -13.43
C GLN A 107 10.84 6.75 -12.12
N GLY A 108 11.53 5.75 -11.57
CA GLY A 108 12.29 5.85 -10.33
C GLY A 108 13.77 6.11 -10.58
#